data_AF-A0A953AXI2-F1
#
_entry.id   AF-A0A953AXI2-F1
#
_cell.length_a   1.000
_cell.length_b   1.000
_cell.length_c   1.000
_cell.angle_alpha   90.00
_cell.angle_beta   90.00
_cell.angle_gamma   90.00
#
_symmetry.space_group_name_H-M   'P 1'
#
loop_
_entity.id
_entity.type
_entity.pdbx_description
1 polymer ?
#
loop_
_entity_poly.entity_id
_entity_poly.type
_entity_poly.pdbx_seq_one_letter_code
_entity_poly.pdbx_strand_id
1 'polypeptide(L)'
;MSLPVPAAEALGPFGGPGQIAEDLGRVAFVAALGTTGVIERIQYRLREKEAKTWWASNSRDVLNAAAFGVLWIASGMIGFPGPLCLLISATVLVLLNVLQAEIERTRHATILSVTVAVLLGLPVAIVPRAVDAALREAVTFLFR
;
A
#
# COMPACT_ATOMS: atom_id res chain seq x y z
N MET A 1 21.10 33.42 -11.67
CA MET A 1 21.53 33.19 -10.27
C MET A 1 20.72 32.01 -9.74
N SER A 2 21.21 30.79 -9.99
CA SER A 2 20.53 29.54 -9.66
C SER A 2 20.89 29.14 -8.23
N LEU A 3 19.89 29.07 -7.34
CA LEU A 3 20.10 28.54 -6.00
C LEU A 3 20.34 27.02 -6.12
N PRO A 4 21.43 26.48 -5.56
CA PRO A 4 21.58 25.04 -5.39
C PRO A 4 20.64 24.63 -4.26
N VAL A 5 19.49 24.06 -4.61
CA VAL A 5 18.71 23.30 -3.63
C VAL A 5 19.51 22.03 -3.34
N PRO A 6 19.93 21.76 -2.09
CA PRO A 6 20.56 20.48 -1.77
C PRO A 6 19.49 19.41 -1.94
N ALA A 7 19.46 18.75 -3.10
CA ALA A 7 18.55 17.65 -3.41
C ALA A 7 18.65 16.51 -2.38
N ALA A 8 19.74 16.47 -1.61
CA ALA A 8 19.96 15.54 -0.51
C ALA A 8 19.02 15.77 0.70
N GLU A 9 18.55 16.99 0.95
CA GLU A 9 17.58 17.28 2.04
C GLU A 9 16.12 17.05 1.63
N ALA A 10 15.84 16.93 0.33
CA ALA A 10 14.50 16.63 -0.21
C ALA A 10 14.20 15.12 -0.26
N LEU A 11 15.22 14.28 -0.05
CA LEU A 11 15.06 12.86 0.26
C LEU A 11 14.54 12.81 1.69
N GLY A 12 13.30 12.37 1.89
CA GLY A 12 12.69 12.30 3.23
C GLY A 12 13.50 11.48 4.25
N PRO A 13 12.96 11.21 5.45
CA PRO A 13 13.71 10.62 6.58
C PRO A 13 14.37 9.24 6.34
N PHE A 14 14.26 8.69 5.14
CA PHE A 14 14.75 7.39 4.69
C PHE A 14 15.89 7.57 3.67
N GLY A 15 17.01 8.17 4.09
CA GLY A 15 18.26 8.12 3.32
C GLY A 15 18.56 6.68 2.89
N GLY A 16 19.04 6.51 1.65
CA GLY A 16 19.12 5.24 0.92
C GLY A 16 19.34 4.01 1.82
N PRO A 17 18.32 3.16 2.04
CA PRO A 17 18.44 2.01 2.93
C PRO A 17 19.54 1.07 2.40
N GLY A 18 20.36 0.51 3.29
CA GLY A 18 21.28 -0.55 2.90
C GLY A 18 20.52 -1.76 2.35
N GLN A 19 21.16 -2.60 1.52
CA GLN A 19 20.54 -3.75 0.83
C GLN A 19 19.66 -4.63 1.74
N ILE A 20 20.10 -4.86 2.99
CA ILE A 20 19.34 -5.66 3.98
C ILE A 20 18.01 -4.99 4.33
N ALA A 21 18.00 -3.67 4.50
CA ALA A 21 16.78 -2.93 4.82
C ALA A 21 15.82 -2.89 3.62
N GLU A 22 16.34 -2.81 2.39
CA GLU A 22 15.53 -2.93 1.18
C GLU A 22 14.87 -4.31 1.07
N ASP A 23 15.63 -5.39 1.28
CA ASP A 23 15.11 -6.76 1.18
C ASP A 23 14.08 -7.05 2.29
N LEU A 24 14.33 -6.59 3.52
CA LEU A 24 13.35 -6.63 4.61
C LEU A 24 12.10 -5.80 4.27
N GLY A 25 12.27 -4.63 3.65
CA GLY A 25 11.17 -3.78 3.19
C GLY A 25 10.30 -4.49 2.17
N ARG A 26 10.89 -5.18 1.19
CA ARG A 26 10.15 -5.99 0.19
C ARG A 26 9.36 -7.13 0.84
N VAL A 27 9.99 -7.88 1.72
CA VAL A 27 9.34 -8.99 2.44
C VAL A 27 8.20 -8.47 3.30
N ALA A 28 8.44 -7.40 4.06
CA ALA A 28 7.43 -6.75 4.90
C ALA A 28 6.26 -6.22 4.06
N PHE A 29 6.55 -5.61 2.91
CA PHE A 29 5.52 -5.10 1.99
C PHE A 29 4.62 -6.22 1.48
N VAL A 30 5.20 -7.31 0.97
CA VAL A 30 4.43 -8.46 0.47
C VAL A 30 3.63 -9.13 1.59
N ALA A 31 4.23 -9.31 2.77
CA ALA A 31 3.54 -9.84 3.95
C ALA A 31 2.37 -8.95 4.39
N ALA A 32 2.54 -7.62 4.32
CA ALA A 32 1.50 -6.66 4.65
C ALA A 32 0.33 -6.74 3.65
N LEU A 33 0.59 -6.88 2.35
CA LEU A 33 -0.45 -7.09 1.33
C LEU A 33 -1.24 -8.36 1.60
N GLY A 34 -0.55 -9.48 1.83
CA GLY A 34 -1.19 -10.76 2.12
C GLY A 34 -2.06 -10.68 3.38
N THR A 35 -1.54 -10.08 4.45
CA THR A 35 -2.26 -9.89 5.71
C THR A 35 -3.47 -8.97 5.53
N THR A 36 -3.33 -7.88 4.77
CA THR A 36 -4.41 -6.94 4.46
C THR A 36 -5.55 -7.65 3.73
N GLY A 37 -5.25 -8.44 2.69
CA GLY A 37 -6.28 -9.20 1.97
C GLY A 37 -7.04 -10.20 2.86
N VAL A 38 -6.36 -10.84 3.82
CA VAL A 38 -7.02 -11.71 4.82
C VAL A 38 -7.90 -10.90 5.77
N ILE A 39 -7.37 -9.79 6.32
CA ILE A 39 -8.09 -8.93 7.27
C ILE A 39 -9.34 -8.33 6.63
N GLU A 40 -9.24 -7.80 5.41
CA GLU A 40 -10.39 -7.24 4.69
C GLU A 40 -11.51 -8.27 4.52
N ARG A 41 -11.16 -9.55 4.28
CA ARG A 41 -12.18 -10.61 4.18
C ARG A 41 -12.86 -10.88 5.52
N ILE A 42 -12.11 -10.82 6.62
CA ILE A 42 -12.67 -10.96 7.98
C ILE A 42 -13.62 -9.79 8.26
N GLN A 43 -13.20 -8.55 8.00
CA GLN A 43 -14.03 -7.36 8.16
C GLN A 43 -15.31 -7.45 7.33
N TYR A 44 -15.22 -7.96 6.10
CA TYR A 44 -16.38 -8.10 5.23
C TYR A 44 -17.40 -9.11 5.77
N ARG A 45 -16.94 -10.27 6.24
CA ARG A 45 -17.81 -11.29 6.87
C ARG A 45 -18.43 -10.81 8.18
N LEU A 46 -17.75 -9.91 8.89
CA LEU A 46 -18.28 -9.27 10.09
C LEU A 46 -19.36 -8.26 9.73
N ARG A 47 -19.19 -7.50 8.64
CA ARG A 47 -20.17 -6.53 8.12
C ARG A 47 -21.56 -7.13 7.89
N GLU A 48 -21.63 -8.34 7.31
CA GLU A 48 -22.91 -9.06 7.14
C GLU A 48 -23.62 -9.36 8.47
N LYS A 49 -22.87 -9.43 9.57
CA LYS A 49 -23.39 -9.67 10.93
C LYS A 49 -23.57 -8.40 11.76
N GLU A 50 -23.07 -7.26 11.27
CA GLU A 50 -22.84 -6.03 12.05
C GLU A 50 -23.90 -4.94 11.89
N ALA A 51 -25.08 -5.24 11.32
CA ALA A 51 -26.21 -4.30 11.21
C ALA A 51 -26.71 -3.69 12.56
N LYS A 52 -26.03 -3.94 13.70
CA LYS A 52 -26.45 -3.58 15.05
C LYS A 52 -25.46 -2.75 15.89
N THR A 53 -24.19 -2.56 15.51
CA THR A 53 -23.21 -2.00 16.47
C THR A 53 -22.20 -1.03 15.85
N TRP A 54 -22.09 0.18 16.40
CA TRP A 54 -21.21 1.26 15.92
C TRP A 54 -19.71 0.89 15.88
N TRP A 55 -19.31 -0.10 16.69
CA TRP A 55 -17.90 -0.43 16.89
C TRP A 55 -17.30 -1.09 15.66
N ALA A 56 -18.12 -1.81 14.90
CA ALA A 56 -17.83 -2.38 13.59
C ALA A 56 -17.14 -1.40 12.62
N SER A 57 -17.67 -0.18 12.52
CA SER A 57 -17.15 0.83 11.61
C SER A 57 -15.77 1.31 12.06
N ASN A 58 -15.61 1.57 13.35
CA ASN A 58 -14.34 2.05 13.92
C ASN A 58 -13.22 1.00 13.80
N SER A 59 -13.54 -0.29 13.99
CA SER A 59 -12.58 -1.38 13.84
C SER A 59 -11.99 -1.45 12.42
N ARG A 60 -12.82 -1.23 11.41
CA ARG A 60 -12.39 -1.25 10.01
C ARG A 60 -11.43 -0.11 9.70
N ASP A 61 -11.76 1.09 10.15
CA ASP A 61 -10.93 2.27 9.89
C ASP A 61 -9.59 2.18 10.62
N VAL A 62 -9.56 1.63 11.84
CA VAL A 62 -8.31 1.35 12.57
C VAL A 62 -7.44 0.34 11.84
N LEU A 63 -8.02 -0.75 11.34
CA LEU A 63 -7.27 -1.77 10.60
C LEU A 63 -6.77 -1.24 9.25
N ASN A 64 -7.55 -0.42 8.56
CA ASN A 64 -7.13 0.25 7.33
C ASN A 64 -5.99 1.25 7.59
N ALA A 65 -6.07 2.03 8.67
CA ALA A 65 -5.00 2.94 9.07
C ALA A 65 -3.71 2.17 9.44
N ALA A 66 -3.83 1.03 10.14
CA ALA A 66 -2.69 0.17 10.46
C ALA A 66 -2.06 -0.43 9.19
N ALA A 67 -2.87 -0.99 8.29
CA ALA A 67 -2.39 -1.52 7.01
C ALA A 67 -1.70 -0.44 6.16
N PHE A 68 -2.30 0.75 6.09
CA PHE A 68 -1.69 1.91 5.43
C PHE A 68 -0.34 2.28 6.05
N GLY A 69 -0.24 2.34 7.38
CA GLY A 69 1.01 2.64 8.09
C GLY A 69 2.11 1.62 7.80
N VAL A 70 1.77 0.33 7.80
CA VAL A 70 2.73 -0.74 7.47
C VAL A 70 3.19 -0.63 6.01
N LEU A 71 2.27 -0.43 5.07
CA LEU A 71 2.62 -0.25 3.65
C LEU A 71 3.49 0.99 3.43
N TRP A 72 3.22 2.08 4.15
CA TRP A 72 4.02 3.30 4.08
C TRP A 72 5.44 3.04 4.55
N ILE A 73 5.61 2.47 5.76
CA ILE A 73 6.92 2.16 6.33
C ILE A 73 7.70 1.21 5.41
N ALA A 74 7.04 0.14 4.94
CA ALA A 74 7.67 -0.84 4.05
C ALA A 74 8.09 -0.22 2.71
N SER A 75 7.27 0.67 2.13
CA SER A 75 7.63 1.42 0.92
C SER A 75 8.82 2.35 1.16
N GLY A 76 8.88 3.00 2.32
CA GLY A 76 10.03 3.82 2.72
C GLY A 76 11.31 3.00 2.84
N MET A 77 11.22 1.79 3.41
CA MET A 77 12.34 0.83 3.48
C MET A 77 12.79 0.31 2.12
N ILE A 78 11.91 0.29 1.11
CA ILE A 78 12.26 -0.04 -0.29
C ILE A 78 13.00 1.14 -0.97
N GLY A 79 12.98 2.34 -0.36
CA GLY A 79 13.68 3.53 -0.87
C GLY A 79 12.79 4.52 -1.61
N PHE A 80 11.46 4.39 -1.51
CA PHE A 80 10.56 5.40 -2.06
C PHE A 80 10.58 6.70 -1.23
N PRO A 81 10.47 7.88 -1.87
CA PRO A 81 10.33 9.14 -1.14
C PRO A 81 8.96 9.20 -0.44
N GLY A 82 8.89 9.93 0.68
CA GLY A 82 7.70 10.02 1.53
C GLY A 82 6.37 10.25 0.79
N PRO A 83 6.27 11.24 -0.13
CA PRO A 83 5.05 11.48 -0.90
C PRO A 83 4.63 10.30 -1.78
N LEU A 84 5.58 9.55 -2.36
CA LEU A 84 5.28 8.36 -3.14
C LEU A 84 4.88 7.18 -2.26
N CYS A 85 5.47 7.05 -1.08
CA CYS A 85 5.04 6.02 -0.13
C CYS A 85 3.56 6.20 0.25
N LEU A 86 3.15 7.45 0.49
CA LEU A 86 1.75 7.80 0.77
C LEU A 86 0.86 7.43 -0.42
N LEU A 87 1.26 7.84 -1.64
CA LEU A 87 0.50 7.57 -2.86
C LEU A 87 0.35 6.07 -3.13
N ILE A 88 1.44 5.29 -3.04
CA ILE A 88 1.45 3.84 -3.24
C ILE A 88 0.54 3.17 -2.21
N SER A 89 0.72 3.49 -0.94
CA SER A 89 -0.02 2.85 0.15
C SER A 89 -1.52 3.16 0.06
N ALA A 90 -1.89 4.41 -0.22
CA ALA A 90 -3.28 4.81 -0.40
C ALA A 90 -3.91 4.13 -1.64
N THR A 91 -3.19 4.12 -2.77
CA THR A 91 -3.68 3.52 -4.02
C THR A 91 -3.94 2.03 -3.84
N VAL A 92 -2.98 1.31 -3.27
CA VAL A 92 -3.12 -0.13 -2.98
C VAL A 92 -4.33 -0.38 -2.08
N LEU A 93 -4.45 0.38 -0.98
CA LEU A 93 -5.55 0.18 -0.03
C LEU A 93 -6.92 0.47 -0.66
N VAL A 94 -7.03 1.53 -1.46
CA VAL A 94 -8.28 1.87 -2.16
C VAL A 94 -8.64 0.80 -3.19
N LEU A 95 -7.67 0.38 -4.02
CA LEU A 95 -7.90 -0.66 -5.02
C LEU A 95 -8.31 -1.99 -4.37
N LEU A 96 -7.68 -2.35 -3.26
CA LEU A 96 -8.05 -3.52 -2.49
C LEU A 96 -9.50 -3.42 -2.01
N ASN A 97 -9.85 -2.34 -1.29
CA ASN A 97 -11.21 -2.13 -0.80
C ASN A 97 -12.27 -2.18 -1.91
N VAL A 98 -11.98 -1.63 -3.10
CA VAL A 98 -12.89 -1.68 -4.26
C VAL A 98 -13.00 -3.10 -4.82
N LEU A 99 -11.87 -3.78 -5.04
CA LEU A 99 -11.87 -5.12 -5.64
C LEU A 99 -12.47 -6.19 -4.72
N GLN A 100 -12.35 -6.05 -3.39
CA GLN A 100 -12.99 -6.98 -2.46
C GLN A 100 -14.52 -7.00 -2.62
N ALA A 101 -15.13 -5.86 -2.93
CA ALA A 101 -16.57 -5.77 -3.14
C ALA A 101 -17.01 -6.61 -4.35
N GLU A 102 -16.16 -6.74 -5.37
CA GLU A 102 -16.43 -7.54 -6.57
C GLU A 102 -16.13 -9.04 -6.36
N ILE A 103 -15.06 -9.37 -5.63
CA ILE A 103 -14.59 -10.76 -5.42
C ILE A 103 -15.55 -11.58 -4.54
N GLU A 104 -16.40 -10.91 -3.75
CA GLU A 104 -17.27 -11.47 -2.73
C GLU A 104 -18.08 -12.71 -3.18
N ARG A 105 -18.58 -12.69 -4.43
CA ARG A 105 -19.52 -13.69 -4.96
C ARG A 105 -18.88 -15.04 -5.28
N THR A 106 -17.56 -15.19 -5.07
CA THR A 106 -16.80 -16.36 -5.54
C THR A 106 -16.46 -17.32 -4.41
N ARG A 107 -16.56 -18.64 -4.67
CA ARG A 107 -16.23 -19.72 -3.71
C ARG A 107 -14.80 -19.64 -3.15
N HIS A 108 -13.87 -19.06 -3.91
CA HIS A 108 -12.45 -18.90 -3.55
C HIS A 108 -12.08 -17.45 -3.17
N ALA A 109 -13.04 -16.65 -2.70
CA ALA A 109 -12.85 -15.23 -2.41
C ALA A 109 -11.63 -14.90 -1.54
N THR A 110 -11.28 -15.72 -0.55
CA THR A 110 -10.10 -15.47 0.30
C THR A 110 -8.79 -15.61 -0.47
N ILE A 111 -8.65 -16.67 -1.29
CA ILE A 111 -7.45 -16.88 -2.09
C ILE A 111 -7.35 -15.77 -3.14
N LEU A 112 -8.46 -15.47 -3.84
CA LEU A 112 -8.52 -14.40 -4.82
C LEU A 112 -8.18 -13.03 -4.22
N SER A 113 -8.68 -12.72 -3.03
CA SER A 113 -8.35 -11.51 -2.28
C SER A 113 -6.85 -11.38 -2.05
N VAL A 114 -6.21 -12.41 -1.50
CA VAL A 114 -4.77 -12.42 -1.23
C VAL A 114 -3.98 -12.34 -2.52
N THR A 115 -4.37 -13.09 -3.55
CA THR A 115 -3.72 -13.07 -4.87
C THR A 115 -3.81 -11.68 -5.49
N VAL A 116 -4.97 -11.04 -5.47
CA VAL A 116 -5.16 -9.68 -5.99
C VAL A 116 -4.34 -8.66 -5.21
N ALA A 117 -4.33 -8.76 -3.87
CA ALA A 117 -3.51 -7.91 -3.01
C ALA A 117 -2.03 -7.98 -3.39
N VAL A 118 -1.51 -9.20 -3.48
CA VAL A 118 -0.10 -9.44 -3.81
C VAL A 118 0.19 -8.97 -5.24
N LEU A 119 -0.65 -9.31 -6.22
CA LEU A 119 -0.45 -8.93 -7.63
C LEU A 119 -0.45 -7.41 -7.81
N LEU A 120 -1.32 -6.67 -7.12
CA LEU A 120 -1.37 -5.22 -7.19
C LEU A 120 -0.10 -4.56 -6.65
N GLY A 121 0.44 -5.07 -5.53
CA GLY A 121 1.65 -4.53 -4.94
C GLY A 121 2.96 -5.11 -5.49
N LEU A 122 2.89 -6.19 -6.28
CA LEU A 122 4.08 -6.87 -6.80
C LEU A 122 5.01 -5.96 -7.61
N PRO A 123 4.52 -5.05 -8.49
CA PRO A 123 5.40 -4.14 -9.22
C PRO A 123 6.24 -3.25 -8.30
N VAL A 124 5.69 -2.84 -7.15
CA VAL A 124 6.39 -2.02 -6.15
C VAL A 124 7.57 -2.79 -5.55
N ALA A 125 7.40 -4.09 -5.30
CA ALA A 125 8.43 -4.93 -4.70
C ALA A 125 9.51 -5.37 -5.71
N ILE A 126 9.13 -5.70 -6.95
CA ILE A 126 10.06 -6.26 -7.95
C ILE A 126 10.78 -5.17 -8.74
N VAL A 127 10.07 -4.12 -9.19
CA VAL A 127 10.60 -3.09 -10.09
C VAL A 127 10.37 -1.68 -9.54
N PRO A 128 10.87 -1.35 -8.33
CA PRO A 128 10.55 -0.09 -7.65
C PRO A 128 10.90 1.16 -8.47
N ARG A 129 11.99 1.11 -9.24
CA ARG A 129 12.43 2.23 -10.10
C ARG A 129 11.46 2.52 -11.25
N ALA A 130 10.88 1.48 -11.85
CA ALA A 130 9.90 1.65 -12.92
C ALA A 130 8.61 2.26 -12.38
N VAL A 131 8.21 1.86 -11.16
CA VAL A 131 7.05 2.43 -10.47
C VAL A 131 7.28 3.90 -10.12
N ASP A 132 8.44 4.27 -9.56
CA ASP A 132 8.79 5.66 -9.28
C ASP A 132 8.73 6.53 -10.55
N ALA A 133 9.32 6.07 -11.65
CA ALA A 133 9.30 6.79 -12.93
C ALA A 133 7.88 6.98 -13.47
N ALA A 134 7.07 5.91 -13.48
CA ALA A 134 5.69 5.96 -13.97
C ALA A 134 4.80 6.88 -13.12
N LEU A 135 4.94 6.85 -11.79
CA LEU A 135 4.17 7.72 -10.90
C LEU A 135 4.57 9.19 -11.09
N ARG A 136 5.85 9.50 -11.25
CA ARG A 136 6.30 10.86 -11.55
C ARG A 136 5.75 11.35 -12.87
N GLU A 137 5.80 10.52 -13.91
CA GLU A 137 5.24 10.84 -15.23
C GLU A 137 3.74 11.15 -15.12
N ALA A 138 2.97 10.28 -14.44
CA ALA A 138 1.54 10.48 -14.22
C ALA A 138 1.23 11.78 -13.47
N VAL A 139 1.98 12.08 -12.40
CA VAL A 139 1.83 13.35 -11.65
C VAL A 139 2.13 14.54 -12.55
N THR A 140 3.23 14.50 -13.33
CA THR A 140 3.55 15.60 -14.25
C THR A 140 2.52 15.77 -15.35
N PHE A 141 1.87 14.69 -15.80
CA PHE A 141 0.80 14.75 -16.79
C PHE A 141 -0.48 15.38 -16.21
N LEU A 142 -0.84 15.05 -14.97
CA LEU A 142 -2.06 15.55 -14.32
C LEU A 142 -1.99 17.04 -13.94
N PHE A 143 -0.81 17.58 -13.66
CA PHE A 143 -0.61 18.96 -13.24
C PHE A 143 0.02 19.85 -14.33
N ARG A 144 0.01 19.40 -15.58
CA ARG A 144 0.28 20.24 -16.77
C ARG A 144 -0.97 21.00 -17.16
#